data_AF-A0A913YZB5-F1
#
_entry.id   AF-A0A913YZB5-F1
#
_cell.length_a   1.000
_cell.length_b   1.000
_cell.length_c   1.000
_cell.angle_alpha   90.00
_cell.angle_beta   90.00
_cell.angle_gamma   90.00
#
_symmetry.space_group_name_H-M   'P 1'
#
loop_
_entity.id
_entity.type
_entity.pdbx_description
1 polymer ?
#
loop_
_entity_poly.entity_id
_entity_poly.type
_entity_poly.pdbx_seq_one_letter_code
_entity_poly.pdbx_strand_id
1 'polypeptide(L)'
;MNKIYCGNLSEDVTEDALRDLFEENGVPVSSMVVKRSANPNSNASPFAFVDVENEEMAQLAIDKLNDYNLLGSVMVVEHSVPKRGRGNRSRSTNIQVHNIPLNTPLQEIQDLLKTFGEVSSCEKGREGANGYGVNATYAAVEQAQQAIKQLNNYEFNKSMLKVNYKTSGSRQGNRYNRNPNRNQGNAVFPVRMLVPSDTVGAIIGRGGKTIKQITAETEARIDIHRHENPGSGEKVKAVTYFGNPEDCTTACRKVREVLSQELSQKGSLPPLKLLAHDALVGRLIGKGGSSLKHIMQESGATITISPLHELTVCNPERTITIKGTLDQESKAESLITAKLRTAYEQHMQSMQNQQQQMFPGINHMAMFSGGGEHNHGGYQNQGMGQGPIPGLYYPNPRGYRDQRMQQEYPRDANETTFLYVPNEAVGAIIGVKGDIIKSMCHTSNASIRIAPAENQIAQRENEAATERKVTIIGSPESQWKAQLRLFEKVCGQGHFETKEEHLRCEIGVPAKMVGRIIGKKGTKVRDLQRATFARIEVPRANKEEEDAEQNPDDSEAEVMVKIYGNFFSLQAAQRRLRKMLFDFTNRGNQNQYNNYNQGGYNQGGYQRRGRMNGPGPQ
;
A
#
# COMPACT_ATOMS: atom_id res chain seq x y z
N MET A 1 -11.82 -18.35 42.01
CA MET A 1 -10.74 -18.38 40.97
C MET A 1 -9.75 -17.36 41.46
N ASN A 2 -8.67 -17.79 42.12
CA ASN A 2 -7.91 -16.93 43.05
C ASN A 2 -6.65 -16.39 42.35
N LYS A 3 -6.83 -15.96 41.10
CA LYS A 3 -5.74 -15.51 40.24
C LYS A 3 -5.79 -13.98 40.15
N ILE A 4 -4.64 -13.36 40.26
CA ILE A 4 -4.45 -11.91 40.31
C ILE A 4 -3.61 -11.49 39.10
N TYR A 5 -3.96 -10.35 38.51
CA TYR A 5 -3.20 -9.69 37.47
C TYR A 5 -2.41 -8.52 38.08
N CYS A 6 -1.10 -8.47 37.83
CA CYS A 6 -0.23 -7.38 38.23
C CYS A 6 0.29 -6.67 36.97
N GLY A 7 -0.21 -5.48 36.66
CA GLY A 7 0.18 -4.68 35.50
C GLY A 7 1.14 -3.54 35.85
N ASN A 8 1.68 -2.90 34.82
CA ASN A 8 2.57 -1.74 34.92
C ASN A 8 3.82 -1.97 35.78
N LEU A 9 4.41 -3.16 35.69
CA LEU A 9 5.65 -3.50 36.39
C LEU A 9 6.85 -2.83 35.68
N SER A 10 7.88 -2.45 36.44
CA SER A 10 9.14 -1.96 35.86
C SER A 10 9.86 -3.06 35.07
N GLU A 11 10.63 -2.68 34.05
CA GLU A 11 11.46 -3.62 33.27
C GLU A 11 12.51 -4.33 34.14
N ASP A 12 12.88 -3.77 35.27
CA ASP A 12 13.86 -4.38 36.17
C ASP A 12 13.25 -5.35 37.20
N VAL A 13 11.91 -5.52 37.23
CA VAL A 13 11.23 -6.39 38.21
C VAL A 13 11.46 -7.88 37.91
N THR A 14 12.17 -8.59 38.78
CA THR A 14 12.33 -10.04 38.71
C THR A 14 11.15 -10.77 39.37
N GLU A 15 10.98 -12.06 39.05
CA GLU A 15 9.95 -12.90 39.69
C GLU A 15 10.19 -13.01 41.20
N ASP A 16 11.45 -13.14 41.62
CA ASP A 16 11.83 -13.24 43.03
C ASP A 16 11.48 -11.95 43.80
N ALA A 17 11.81 -10.78 43.24
CA ALA A 17 11.48 -9.50 43.87
C ALA A 17 9.97 -9.28 44.01
N LEU A 18 9.18 -9.77 43.04
CA LEU A 18 7.72 -9.71 43.13
C LEU A 18 7.18 -10.73 44.14
N ARG A 19 7.79 -11.90 44.27
CA ARG A 19 7.43 -12.90 45.28
C ARG A 19 7.71 -12.42 46.70
N ASP A 20 8.89 -11.86 46.93
CA ASP A 20 9.29 -11.28 48.21
C ASP A 20 8.30 -10.18 48.65
N LEU A 21 7.90 -9.30 47.73
CA LEU A 21 6.90 -8.26 48.00
C LEU A 21 5.55 -8.83 48.45
N PHE A 22 5.08 -9.92 47.83
CA PHE A 22 3.83 -10.56 48.21
C PHE A 22 3.93 -11.23 49.58
N GLU A 23 5.05 -11.89 49.88
CA GLU A 23 5.30 -12.54 51.17
C GLU A 23 5.44 -11.52 52.31
N GLU A 24 6.17 -10.42 52.10
CA GLU A 24 6.28 -9.30 53.05
C GLU A 24 4.91 -8.69 53.41
N ASN A 25 3.98 -8.70 52.47
CA ASN A 25 2.62 -8.18 52.67
C ASN A 25 1.64 -9.22 53.22
N GLY A 26 2.11 -10.42 53.54
CA GLY A 26 1.35 -11.51 54.13
C GLY A 26 0.45 -12.24 53.13
N VAL A 27 0.78 -12.22 51.84
CA VAL A 27 0.03 -12.87 50.77
C VAL A 27 0.83 -14.06 50.24
N PRO A 28 0.55 -15.31 50.67
CA PRO A 28 1.26 -16.48 50.16
C PRO A 28 0.95 -16.73 48.68
N VAL A 29 2.00 -16.89 47.87
CA VAL A 29 1.91 -17.09 46.42
C VAL A 29 2.08 -18.56 46.05
N SER A 30 1.03 -19.16 45.49
CA SER A 30 1.04 -20.54 45.00
C SER A 30 1.77 -20.70 43.67
N SER A 31 1.60 -19.75 42.75
CA SER A 31 2.27 -19.75 41.45
C SER A 31 2.39 -18.33 40.90
N MET A 32 3.46 -18.02 40.18
CA MET A 32 3.68 -16.71 39.57
C MET A 32 4.21 -16.87 38.15
N VAL A 33 3.75 -16.03 37.23
CA VAL A 33 4.29 -15.97 35.87
C VAL A 33 4.42 -14.52 35.45
N VAL A 34 5.66 -14.03 35.36
CA VAL A 34 5.96 -12.71 34.79
C VAL A 34 6.01 -12.83 33.26
N LYS A 35 5.26 -11.97 32.58
CA LYS A 35 5.20 -11.86 31.12
C LYS A 35 5.81 -10.54 30.69
N ARG A 36 6.89 -10.67 29.93
CA ARG A 36 7.60 -9.57 29.26
C ARG A 36 7.27 -9.62 27.77
N SER A 37 7.30 -8.48 27.11
CA SER A 37 7.16 -8.46 25.66
C SER A 37 8.38 -9.12 25.02
N ALA A 38 8.16 -10.09 24.15
CA ALA A 38 9.24 -10.74 23.40
C ALA A 38 9.81 -9.83 22.28
N ASN A 39 9.19 -8.66 22.08
CA ASN A 39 9.60 -7.67 21.10
C ASN A 39 10.28 -6.49 21.82
N PRO A 40 11.59 -6.23 21.60
CA PRO A 40 12.29 -5.09 22.20
C PRO A 40 11.79 -3.71 21.72
N ASN A 41 10.92 -3.65 20.71
CA ASN A 41 10.26 -2.41 20.22
C ASN A 41 8.83 -2.21 20.78
N SER A 42 8.44 -2.93 21.83
CA SER A 42 7.08 -2.88 22.39
C SER A 42 7.00 -1.96 23.60
N ASN A 43 6.22 -0.87 23.54
CA ASN A 43 5.88 -0.02 24.70
C ASN A 43 4.92 -0.69 25.71
N ALA A 44 4.87 -2.02 25.76
CA ALA A 44 3.97 -2.74 26.66
C ALA A 44 4.71 -3.01 27.96
N SER A 45 4.30 -2.33 29.04
CA SER A 45 4.86 -2.56 30.37
C SER A 45 4.75 -4.06 30.73
N PRO A 46 5.80 -4.66 31.32
CA PRO A 46 5.73 -5.99 31.87
C PRO A 46 4.53 -6.18 32.82
N PHE A 47 4.00 -7.40 32.85
CA PHE A 47 2.89 -7.76 33.75
C PHE A 47 3.07 -9.18 34.27
N ALA A 48 2.46 -9.50 35.40
CA ALA A 48 2.51 -10.83 36.00
C ALA A 48 1.11 -11.37 36.27
N PHE A 49 1.02 -12.69 36.34
CA PHE A 49 -0.13 -13.39 36.86
C PHE A 49 0.26 -14.17 38.10
N VAL A 50 -0.46 -13.98 39.20
CA VAL A 50 -0.16 -14.55 40.51
C VAL A 50 -1.35 -15.39 40.96
N ASP A 51 -1.15 -16.66 41.25
CA ASP A 51 -2.14 -17.51 41.91
C ASP A 51 -1.92 -17.47 43.41
N VAL A 52 -2.96 -17.12 44.16
CA VAL A 52 -2.97 -17.13 45.62
C VAL A 52 -3.91 -18.21 46.14
N GLU A 53 -3.79 -18.55 47.42
CA GLU A 53 -4.47 -19.71 48.00
C GLU A 53 -6.01 -19.54 48.03
N ASN A 54 -6.51 -18.39 48.50
CA ASN A 54 -7.93 -18.12 48.69
C ASN A 54 -8.34 -16.73 48.18
N GLU A 55 -9.65 -16.47 48.09
CA GLU A 55 -10.20 -15.21 47.60
C GLU A 55 -9.93 -14.04 48.58
N GLU A 56 -9.81 -14.32 49.87
CA GLU A 56 -9.46 -13.35 50.91
C GLU A 56 -8.04 -12.80 50.71
N MET A 57 -7.07 -13.67 50.41
CA MET A 57 -5.70 -13.28 50.09
C MET A 57 -5.63 -12.51 48.76
N ALA A 58 -6.51 -12.83 47.81
CA ALA A 58 -6.60 -12.09 46.56
C ALA A 58 -7.08 -10.66 46.80
N GLN A 59 -8.08 -10.47 47.66
CA GLN A 59 -8.55 -9.15 48.03
C GLN A 59 -7.49 -8.38 48.85
N LEU A 60 -6.83 -9.05 49.79
CA LEU A 60 -5.74 -8.45 50.58
C LEU A 60 -4.58 -7.96 49.71
N ALA A 61 -4.20 -8.73 48.69
CA ALA A 61 -3.18 -8.34 47.73
C ALA A 61 -3.57 -7.11 46.91
N ILE A 62 -4.84 -7.05 46.45
CA ILE A 62 -5.34 -5.89 45.72
C ILE A 62 -5.33 -4.65 46.61
N ASP A 63 -5.84 -4.75 47.84
CA ASP A 63 -5.96 -3.61 48.74
C ASP A 63 -4.60 -3.06 49.20
N LYS A 64 -3.58 -3.92 49.34
CA LYS A 64 -2.24 -3.51 49.79
C LYS A 64 -1.27 -3.16 48.66
N LEU A 65 -1.35 -3.85 47.52
CA LEU A 65 -0.34 -3.78 46.46
C LEU A 65 -0.81 -3.01 45.23
N ASN A 66 -2.11 -2.73 45.08
CA ASN A 66 -2.56 -1.82 44.04
C ASN A 66 -2.05 -0.39 44.33
N ASP A 67 -1.53 0.28 43.31
CA ASP A 67 -0.86 1.58 43.39
C ASP A 67 0.45 1.59 44.19
N TYR A 68 1.02 0.42 44.51
CA TYR A 68 2.33 0.32 45.16
C TYR A 68 3.47 0.67 44.19
N ASN A 69 4.41 1.50 44.64
CA ASN A 69 5.56 1.89 43.82
C ASN A 69 6.70 0.89 43.96
N LEU A 70 6.87 0.05 42.94
CA LEU A 70 7.95 -0.94 42.86
C LEU A 70 8.96 -0.52 41.79
N LEU A 71 10.20 -0.25 42.21
CA LEU A 71 11.31 0.15 41.32
C LEU A 71 10.97 1.35 40.40
N GLY A 72 10.25 2.34 40.93
CA GLY A 72 9.89 3.56 40.20
C GLY A 72 8.65 3.42 39.31
N SER A 73 8.00 2.26 39.29
CA SER A 73 6.72 2.04 38.59
C SER A 73 5.60 1.75 39.58
N VAL A 74 4.47 2.45 39.41
CA VAL A 74 3.25 2.25 40.20
C VAL A 74 2.51 1.04 39.64
N MET A 75 2.47 -0.05 40.38
CA MET A 75 1.89 -1.30 39.92
C MET A 75 0.36 -1.31 40.05
N VAL A 76 -0.31 -2.02 39.14
CA VAL A 76 -1.77 -2.17 39.14
C VAL A 76 -2.10 -3.61 39.50
N VAL A 77 -2.84 -3.85 40.57
CA VAL A 77 -3.17 -5.19 41.06
C VAL A 77 -4.68 -5.37 41.04
N GLU A 78 -5.16 -6.32 40.23
CA GLU A 78 -6.59 -6.57 40.01
C GLU A 78 -6.90 -8.08 39.99
N HIS A 79 -8.17 -8.45 40.20
CA HIS A 79 -8.63 -9.82 39.95
C HIS A 79 -8.39 -10.20 38.49
N SER A 80 -7.73 -11.35 38.26
CA SER A 80 -7.48 -11.84 36.91
C SER A 80 -8.79 -12.24 36.25
N VAL A 81 -9.26 -11.42 35.31
CA VAL A 81 -10.41 -11.77 34.49
C VAL A 81 -10.03 -12.96 33.60
N PRO A 82 -10.72 -14.12 33.69
CA PRO A 82 -10.45 -15.23 32.80
C PRO A 82 -10.63 -14.72 31.37
N LYS A 83 -9.60 -14.91 30.52
CA LYS A 83 -9.71 -14.65 29.09
C LYS A 83 -10.98 -15.35 28.62
N ARG A 84 -12.04 -14.58 28.32
CA ARG A 84 -13.18 -15.07 27.54
C ARG A 84 -12.59 -15.45 26.19
N GLY A 85 -12.23 -16.72 26.09
CA GLY A 85 -11.58 -17.29 24.93
C GLY A 85 -12.38 -16.94 23.70
N ARG A 86 -11.79 -16.16 22.81
CA ARG A 86 -12.11 -16.22 21.39
C ARG A 86 -11.74 -17.62 20.93
N GLY A 87 -12.64 -18.57 21.13
CA GLY A 87 -12.43 -19.96 20.75
C GLY A 87 -13.07 -20.93 21.72
N ASN A 88 -14.40 -21.02 21.72
CA ASN A 88 -15.10 -22.25 21.32
C ASN A 88 -16.61 -21.96 21.30
N ARG A 89 -17.14 -21.60 20.12
CA ARG A 89 -18.57 -21.28 19.96
C ARG A 89 -19.48 -22.52 20.10
N SER A 90 -18.92 -23.69 20.38
CA SER A 90 -19.61 -24.99 20.38
C SER A 90 -20.24 -25.38 21.72
N ARG A 91 -20.40 -24.46 22.68
CA ARG A 91 -20.84 -24.81 24.07
C ARG A 91 -21.94 -23.91 24.68
N SER A 92 -22.71 -23.15 23.88
CA SER A 92 -23.79 -22.29 24.42
C SER A 92 -25.13 -23.03 24.42
N THR A 93 -25.93 -22.90 25.47
CA THR A 93 -27.32 -23.40 25.51
C THR A 93 -28.30 -22.53 24.71
N ASN A 94 -27.90 -21.29 24.42
CA ASN A 94 -28.73 -20.32 23.72
C ASN A 94 -28.48 -20.40 22.21
N ILE A 95 -29.55 -20.55 21.45
CA ILE A 95 -29.57 -20.62 19.99
C ILE A 95 -30.51 -19.56 19.40
N GLN A 96 -30.32 -19.31 18.12
CA GLN A 96 -31.09 -18.38 17.32
C GLN A 96 -31.36 -19.03 15.96
N VAL A 97 -32.63 -19.20 15.66
CA VAL A 97 -33.16 -19.67 14.37
C VAL A 97 -33.48 -18.44 13.53
N HIS A 98 -33.07 -18.45 12.27
CA HIS A 98 -33.36 -17.40 11.29
C HIS A 98 -34.06 -17.99 10.06
N ASN A 99 -34.63 -17.12 9.25
CA ASN A 99 -35.27 -17.45 7.97
C ASN A 99 -36.58 -18.24 8.13
N ILE A 100 -37.31 -17.98 9.21
CA ILE A 100 -38.65 -18.55 9.43
C ILE A 100 -39.65 -17.72 8.61
N PRO A 101 -40.47 -18.33 7.74
CA PRO A 101 -41.47 -17.60 6.95
C PRO A 101 -42.43 -16.78 7.82
N LEU A 102 -42.81 -15.58 7.38
CA LEU A 102 -43.68 -14.66 8.13
C LEU A 102 -45.07 -15.24 8.45
N ASN A 103 -45.53 -16.21 7.65
CA ASN A 103 -46.80 -16.90 7.83
C ASN A 103 -46.73 -18.09 8.80
N THR A 104 -45.54 -18.46 9.30
CA THR A 104 -45.37 -19.57 10.25
C THR A 104 -45.56 -19.06 11.68
N PRO A 105 -46.47 -19.62 12.50
CA PRO A 105 -46.64 -19.22 13.89
C PRO A 105 -45.47 -19.67 14.78
N LEU A 106 -45.19 -18.91 15.84
CA LEU A 106 -44.08 -19.20 16.78
C LEU A 106 -44.20 -20.60 17.42
N GLN A 107 -45.44 -21.04 17.66
CA GLN A 107 -45.73 -22.33 18.30
C GLN A 107 -45.18 -23.51 17.49
N GLU A 108 -45.32 -23.48 16.16
CA GLU A 108 -44.81 -24.54 15.29
C GLU A 108 -43.28 -24.67 15.37
N ILE A 109 -42.58 -23.54 15.45
CA ILE A 109 -41.11 -23.53 15.62
C ILE A 109 -40.73 -23.99 17.01
N GLN A 110 -41.49 -23.63 18.04
CA GLN A 110 -41.26 -24.11 19.40
C GLN A 110 -41.43 -25.63 19.50
N ASP A 111 -42.45 -26.19 18.86
CA ASP A 111 -42.71 -27.63 18.86
C ASP A 111 -41.63 -28.38 18.06
N LEU A 112 -41.16 -27.82 16.94
CA LEU A 112 -39.99 -28.34 16.22
C LEU A 112 -38.74 -28.35 17.10
N LEU A 113 -38.46 -27.30 17.85
CA LEU A 113 -37.29 -27.22 18.74
C LEU A 113 -37.37 -28.21 19.91
N LYS A 114 -38.57 -28.47 20.46
CA LYS A 114 -38.78 -29.45 21.54
C LYS A 114 -38.42 -30.88 21.14
N THR A 115 -38.41 -31.22 19.84
CA THR A 115 -37.98 -32.55 19.38
C THR A 115 -36.50 -32.84 19.63
N PHE A 116 -35.67 -31.81 19.87
CA PHE A 116 -34.23 -31.92 20.08
C PHE A 116 -33.80 -31.73 21.54
N GLY A 117 -34.74 -31.44 22.45
CA GLY A 117 -34.47 -31.27 23.87
C GLY A 117 -35.46 -30.36 24.58
N GLU A 118 -35.26 -30.17 25.87
CA GLU A 118 -36.11 -29.31 26.68
C GLU A 118 -35.76 -27.83 26.45
N VAL A 119 -36.72 -27.06 25.95
CA VAL A 119 -36.56 -25.62 25.64
C VAL A 119 -37.05 -24.79 26.83
N SER A 120 -36.12 -24.19 27.57
CA SER A 120 -36.39 -23.35 28.75
C SER A 120 -36.98 -21.98 28.40
N SER A 121 -36.68 -21.43 27.22
CA SER A 121 -37.26 -20.16 26.74
C SER A 121 -37.27 -20.14 25.22
N CYS A 122 -38.35 -19.63 24.62
CA CYS A 122 -38.50 -19.45 23.18
C CYS A 122 -39.18 -18.11 22.91
N GLU A 123 -38.47 -17.17 22.28
CA GLU A 123 -38.92 -15.79 22.06
C GLU A 123 -38.82 -15.41 20.58
N LYS A 124 -39.86 -14.75 20.05
CA LYS A 124 -39.80 -14.17 18.71
C LYS A 124 -38.76 -13.05 18.68
N GLY A 125 -37.78 -13.18 17.81
CA GLY A 125 -36.72 -12.21 17.56
C GLY A 125 -37.07 -11.23 16.44
N ARG A 126 -36.04 -10.58 15.88
CA ARG A 126 -36.19 -9.51 14.88
C ARG A 126 -36.80 -10.03 13.57
N GLU A 127 -37.76 -9.28 13.03
CA GLU A 127 -38.40 -9.53 11.75
C GLU A 127 -37.63 -8.85 10.60
N GLY A 128 -37.52 -9.51 9.45
CA GLY A 128 -36.88 -9.01 8.24
C GLY A 128 -37.74 -9.29 7.00
N ALA A 129 -37.31 -8.79 5.84
CA ALA A 129 -38.11 -8.81 4.60
C ALA A 129 -38.52 -10.23 4.12
N ASN A 130 -37.72 -11.26 4.43
CA ASN A 130 -37.95 -12.64 3.97
C ASN A 130 -38.32 -13.62 5.11
N GLY A 131 -38.60 -13.12 6.33
CA GLY A 131 -38.90 -13.97 7.48
C GLY A 131 -38.50 -13.35 8.82
N TYR A 132 -38.78 -14.06 9.90
CA TYR A 132 -38.40 -13.67 11.26
C TYR A 132 -37.40 -14.63 11.89
N GLY A 133 -36.75 -14.19 12.97
CA GLY A 133 -35.90 -15.05 13.79
C GLY A 133 -36.56 -15.44 15.11
N VAL A 134 -36.14 -16.56 15.69
CA VAL A 134 -36.57 -17.03 17.02
C VAL A 134 -35.34 -17.29 17.86
N ASN A 135 -35.33 -16.80 19.09
CA ASN A 135 -34.30 -17.09 20.07
C ASN A 135 -34.80 -18.20 20.98
N ALA A 136 -34.05 -19.29 21.11
CA ALA A 136 -34.41 -20.38 22.00
C ALA A 136 -33.25 -20.74 22.93
N THR A 137 -33.56 -21.15 24.14
CA THR A 137 -32.61 -21.59 25.16
C THR A 137 -32.93 -23.01 25.55
N TYR A 138 -31.98 -23.93 25.42
CA TYR A 138 -32.13 -25.31 25.87
C TYR A 138 -31.67 -25.48 27.32
N ALA A 139 -32.21 -26.48 28.01
CA ALA A 139 -31.78 -26.86 29.35
C ALA A 139 -30.32 -27.37 29.38
N ALA A 140 -29.89 -28.08 28.33
CA ALA A 140 -28.53 -28.62 28.21
C ALA A 140 -27.80 -28.16 26.92
N VAL A 141 -26.48 -28.03 27.02
CA VAL A 141 -25.61 -27.62 25.89
C VAL A 141 -25.63 -28.64 24.75
N GLU A 142 -25.74 -29.93 25.09
CA GLU A 142 -25.78 -31.04 24.13
C GLU A 142 -27.05 -30.99 23.26
N GLN A 143 -28.19 -30.64 23.87
CA GLN A 143 -29.47 -30.44 23.17
C GLN A 143 -29.38 -29.27 22.18
N ALA A 144 -28.79 -28.14 22.59
CA ALA A 144 -28.55 -27.00 21.72
C ALA A 144 -27.63 -27.33 20.53
N GLN A 145 -26.58 -28.11 20.78
CA GLN A 145 -25.64 -28.55 19.74
C GLN A 145 -26.31 -29.51 18.75
N GLN A 146 -27.13 -30.44 19.23
CA GLN A 146 -27.88 -31.37 18.39
C GLN A 146 -28.92 -30.64 17.54
N ALA A 147 -29.65 -29.69 18.12
CA ALA A 147 -30.60 -28.84 17.41
C ALA A 147 -29.91 -28.03 16.29
N ILE A 148 -28.77 -27.38 16.57
CA ILE A 148 -28.02 -26.64 15.52
C ILE A 148 -27.55 -27.58 14.41
N LYS A 149 -27.02 -28.76 14.76
CA LYS A 149 -26.49 -29.70 13.77
C LYS A 149 -27.55 -30.19 12.79
N GLN A 150 -28.78 -30.40 13.26
CA GLN A 150 -29.86 -30.99 12.46
C GLN A 150 -30.80 -29.96 11.83
N LEU A 151 -31.04 -28.83 12.49
CA LEU A 151 -31.95 -27.79 12.00
C LEU A 151 -31.27 -26.72 11.13
N ASN A 152 -29.94 -26.62 11.17
CA ASN A 152 -29.25 -25.67 10.29
C ASN A 152 -29.26 -26.18 8.85
N ASN A 153 -29.83 -25.37 7.95
CA ASN A 153 -30.19 -25.71 6.57
C ASN A 153 -31.29 -26.78 6.46
N TYR A 154 -32.15 -26.92 7.46
CA TYR A 154 -33.34 -27.76 7.35
C TYR A 154 -34.43 -27.04 6.56
N GLU A 155 -35.01 -27.70 5.56
CA GLU A 155 -36.12 -27.16 4.79
C GLU A 155 -37.42 -27.25 5.60
N PHE A 156 -37.96 -26.09 5.96
CA PHE A 156 -39.21 -25.97 6.71
C PHE A 156 -40.13 -24.99 5.97
N ASN A 157 -41.32 -25.46 5.56
CA ASN A 157 -42.30 -24.66 4.80
C ASN A 157 -41.69 -23.94 3.58
N LYS A 158 -40.88 -24.64 2.77
CA LYS A 158 -40.15 -24.12 1.60
C LYS A 158 -39.10 -23.04 1.91
N SER A 159 -38.69 -22.92 3.17
CA SER A 159 -37.62 -22.04 3.62
C SER A 159 -36.52 -22.82 4.32
N MET A 160 -35.27 -22.48 4.05
CA MET A 160 -34.12 -23.11 4.69
C MET A 160 -33.85 -22.40 6.02
N LEU A 161 -34.12 -23.08 7.13
CA LEU A 161 -33.85 -22.53 8.46
C LEU A 161 -32.36 -22.39 8.69
N LYS A 162 -31.95 -21.32 9.37
CA LYS A 162 -30.55 -21.08 9.72
C LYS A 162 -30.39 -20.96 11.22
N VAL A 163 -29.76 -21.93 11.85
CA VAL A 163 -29.66 -22.02 13.31
C VAL A 163 -28.23 -21.77 13.77
N ASN A 164 -28.03 -20.83 14.69
CA ASN A 164 -26.73 -20.47 15.25
C ASN A 164 -26.82 -20.23 16.75
N TYR A 165 -25.70 -20.20 17.47
CA TYR A 165 -25.73 -19.81 18.88
C TYR A 165 -26.06 -18.30 19.04
N LYS A 166 -26.93 -17.97 20.01
CA LYS A 166 -27.32 -16.59 20.33
C LYS A 166 -26.13 -15.83 20.93
N THR A 167 -25.78 -14.70 20.35
CA THR A 167 -24.68 -13.85 20.87
C THR A 167 -25.21 -12.94 21.96
N SER A 168 -24.83 -13.16 23.22
CA SER A 168 -25.20 -12.29 24.34
C SER A 168 -24.62 -10.91 24.14
N GLY A 169 -25.48 -9.88 24.18
CA GLY A 169 -25.18 -8.51 23.78
C GLY A 169 -23.94 -7.91 24.43
N SER A 170 -23.06 -7.35 23.60
CA SER A 170 -22.20 -6.24 24.00
C SER A 170 -22.83 -4.94 23.52
N ARG A 171 -22.92 -3.99 24.45
CA ARG A 171 -23.39 -2.62 24.28
C ARG A 171 -22.96 -2.03 22.94
N GLN A 172 -23.96 -1.44 22.29
CA GLN A 172 -23.93 -0.79 20.98
C GLN A 172 -23.08 0.48 21.05
N GLY A 173 -21.75 0.29 21.13
CA GLY A 173 -20.77 1.34 20.87
C GLY A 173 -20.34 1.25 19.41
N ASN A 174 -20.58 2.33 18.66
CA ASN A 174 -20.10 2.60 17.30
C ASN A 174 -18.90 1.74 16.87
N ARG A 175 -19.15 0.71 16.06
CA ARG A 175 -18.13 0.04 15.25
C ARG A 175 -18.64 -0.11 13.82
N TYR A 176 -18.63 1.01 13.10
CA TYR A 176 -18.38 1.02 11.66
C TYR A 176 -16.94 0.54 11.42
N ASN A 177 -16.66 -0.72 11.74
CA ASN A 177 -15.44 -1.40 11.33
C ASN A 177 -15.68 -2.91 11.41
N ARG A 178 -16.52 -3.43 10.50
CA ARG A 178 -16.58 -4.87 10.24
C ARG A 178 -15.74 -5.13 9.00
N ASN A 179 -14.62 -5.82 9.24
CA ASN A 179 -13.70 -6.40 8.28
C ASN A 179 -14.46 -6.98 7.05
N PRO A 180 -14.06 -6.74 5.79
CA PRO A 180 -14.90 -6.95 4.60
C PRO A 180 -15.09 -8.41 4.17
N ASN A 181 -14.44 -9.37 4.83
CA ASN A 181 -14.13 -10.64 4.18
C ASN A 181 -15.08 -11.81 4.54
N ARG A 182 -16.40 -11.57 4.56
CA ARG A 182 -17.38 -12.66 4.85
C ARG A 182 -18.30 -13.05 3.68
N ASN A 183 -18.04 -12.56 2.48
CA ASN A 183 -18.53 -13.15 1.23
C ASN A 183 -17.32 -13.53 0.36
N GLN A 184 -16.63 -14.61 0.74
CA GLN A 184 -15.76 -15.32 -0.20
C GLN A 184 -16.67 -16.11 -1.14
N GLY A 185 -16.81 -15.59 -2.35
CA GLY A 185 -17.55 -16.18 -3.47
C GLY A 185 -17.51 -15.31 -4.72
N ASN A 186 -17.40 -13.99 -4.58
CA ASN A 186 -17.18 -13.08 -5.71
C ASN A 186 -16.32 -11.89 -5.25
N ALA A 187 -15.16 -11.68 -5.87
CA ALA A 187 -14.37 -10.48 -5.65
C ALA A 187 -15.16 -9.28 -6.21
N VAL A 188 -15.84 -8.53 -5.35
CA VAL A 188 -16.63 -7.36 -5.78
C VAL A 188 -15.65 -6.26 -6.19
N PHE A 189 -15.53 -6.00 -7.50
CA PHE A 189 -14.77 -4.87 -8.02
C PHE A 189 -15.45 -3.55 -7.61
N PRO A 190 -14.78 -2.68 -6.81
CA PRO A 190 -15.34 -1.42 -6.38
C PRO A 190 -15.26 -0.37 -7.49
N VAL A 191 -16.36 0.34 -7.72
CA VAL A 191 -16.40 1.48 -8.66
C VAL A 191 -16.18 2.76 -7.87
N ARG A 192 -15.28 3.64 -8.32
CA ARG A 192 -14.96 4.89 -7.63
C ARG A 192 -15.25 6.08 -8.52
N MET A 193 -16.16 6.94 -8.09
CA MET A 193 -16.52 8.20 -8.76
C MET A 193 -15.98 9.40 -7.97
N LEU A 194 -15.42 10.39 -8.66
CA LEU A 194 -15.04 11.67 -8.06
C LEU A 194 -16.22 12.63 -8.09
N VAL A 195 -16.49 13.26 -6.95
CA VAL A 195 -17.52 14.30 -6.80
C VAL A 195 -16.93 15.56 -6.17
N PRO A 196 -17.36 16.77 -6.57
CA PRO A 196 -16.92 18.01 -5.92
C PRO A 196 -17.24 18.02 -4.42
N SER A 197 -16.27 18.41 -3.58
CA SER A 197 -16.38 18.39 -2.11
C SER A 197 -17.57 19.18 -1.57
N ASP A 198 -17.95 20.27 -2.25
CA ASP A 198 -19.07 21.15 -1.93
C ASP A 198 -20.45 20.49 -2.17
N THR A 199 -20.57 19.61 -3.17
CA THR A 199 -21.82 18.92 -3.51
C THR A 199 -22.07 17.64 -2.70
N VAL A 200 -21.07 17.14 -1.96
CA VAL A 200 -21.17 15.90 -1.18
C VAL A 200 -22.27 15.98 -0.11
N GLY A 201 -22.51 17.16 0.46
CA GLY A 201 -23.58 17.37 1.44
C GLY A 201 -24.97 17.05 0.88
N ALA A 202 -25.21 17.38 -0.40
CA ALA A 202 -26.47 17.09 -1.08
C ALA A 202 -26.66 15.59 -1.35
N ILE A 203 -25.58 14.89 -1.72
CA ILE A 203 -25.58 13.42 -1.91
C ILE A 203 -25.94 12.71 -0.60
N ILE A 204 -25.35 13.14 0.52
CA ILE A 204 -25.66 12.55 1.84
C ILE A 204 -27.10 12.89 2.25
N GLY A 205 -27.50 14.14 2.07
CA GLY A 205 -28.81 14.67 2.48
C GLY A 205 -28.93 14.87 4.00
N ARG A 206 -29.97 15.61 4.42
CA ARG A 206 -30.26 15.88 5.84
C ARG A 206 -30.41 14.56 6.61
N GLY A 207 -29.58 14.33 7.64
CA GLY A 207 -29.58 13.09 8.43
C GLY A 207 -29.16 11.82 7.67
N GLY A 208 -28.55 11.97 6.49
CA GLY A 208 -28.21 10.85 5.61
C GLY A 208 -29.41 10.27 4.85
N LYS A 209 -30.54 10.99 4.76
CA LYS A 209 -31.78 10.45 4.18
C LYS A 209 -31.62 10.10 2.70
N THR A 210 -31.01 10.99 1.91
CA THR A 210 -30.83 10.81 0.46
C THR A 210 -29.96 9.59 0.16
N ILE A 211 -28.79 9.50 0.79
CA ILE A 211 -27.89 8.36 0.56
C ILE A 211 -28.50 7.03 1.04
N LYS A 212 -29.23 7.04 2.16
CA LYS A 212 -29.95 5.85 2.65
C LYS A 212 -31.04 5.40 1.68
N GLN A 213 -31.76 6.34 1.07
CA GLN A 213 -32.78 6.05 0.07
C GLN A 213 -32.14 5.44 -1.19
N ILE A 214 -31.08 6.05 -1.72
CA ILE A 214 -30.38 5.52 -2.90
C ILE A 214 -29.88 4.09 -2.62
N THR A 215 -29.21 3.86 -1.49
CA THR A 215 -28.73 2.52 -1.09
C THR A 215 -29.87 1.51 -0.90
N ALA A 216 -31.04 1.93 -0.41
CA ALA A 216 -32.19 1.05 -0.27
C ALA A 216 -32.83 0.68 -1.61
N GLU A 217 -32.87 1.61 -2.56
CA GLU A 217 -33.50 1.40 -3.87
C GLU A 217 -32.59 0.66 -4.86
N THR A 218 -31.26 0.74 -4.70
CA THR A 218 -30.31 0.09 -5.61
C THR A 218 -29.65 -1.14 -5.04
N GLU A 219 -29.86 -1.45 -3.75
CA GLU A 219 -29.14 -2.48 -3.00
C GLU A 219 -27.60 -2.36 -3.01
N ALA A 220 -27.05 -1.32 -3.66
CA ALA A 220 -25.63 -1.04 -3.72
C ALA A 220 -25.18 -0.37 -2.42
N ARG A 221 -24.07 -0.87 -1.86
CA ARG A 221 -23.40 -0.20 -0.76
C ARG A 221 -22.59 0.97 -1.30
N ILE A 222 -22.81 2.16 -0.75
CA ILE A 222 -22.14 3.40 -1.16
C ILE A 222 -21.34 3.95 0.03
N ASP A 223 -20.04 4.10 -0.16
CA ASP A 223 -19.12 4.65 0.83
C ASP A 223 -18.54 5.98 0.32
N ILE A 224 -18.69 7.06 1.08
CA ILE A 224 -18.14 8.37 0.75
C ILE A 224 -16.85 8.59 1.53
N HIS A 225 -15.76 8.91 0.83
CA HIS A 225 -14.47 9.14 1.45
C HIS A 225 -14.48 10.44 2.26
N ARG A 226 -13.89 10.39 3.46
CA ARG A 226 -13.85 11.55 4.39
C ARG A 226 -12.86 12.61 3.95
N HIS A 227 -11.72 12.17 3.44
CA HIS A 227 -10.65 13.03 2.95
C HIS A 227 -10.81 13.28 1.45
N GLU A 228 -10.32 14.45 1.00
CA GLU A 228 -10.24 14.77 -0.42
C GLU A 228 -9.27 13.82 -1.12
N ASN A 229 -9.49 13.58 -2.42
CA ASN A 229 -8.66 12.65 -3.17
C ASN A 229 -7.27 13.27 -3.40
N PRO A 230 -6.19 12.66 -2.89
CA PRO A 230 -4.84 13.20 -3.11
C PRO A 230 -4.49 13.18 -4.60
N GLY A 231 -3.78 14.21 -5.07
CA GLY A 231 -3.26 14.29 -6.43
C GLY A 231 -4.25 14.70 -7.53
N SER A 232 -5.48 15.12 -7.23
CA SER A 232 -6.40 15.68 -8.25
C SER A 232 -6.24 17.17 -8.49
N GLY A 233 -5.57 17.92 -7.60
CA GLY A 233 -5.46 19.39 -7.66
C GLY A 233 -6.80 20.14 -7.55
N GLU A 234 -7.91 19.42 -7.44
CA GLU A 234 -9.29 19.91 -7.29
C GLU A 234 -9.86 19.40 -5.96
N LYS A 235 -10.72 20.21 -5.29
CA LYS A 235 -11.46 19.82 -4.09
C LYS A 235 -12.54 18.79 -4.43
N VAL A 236 -12.14 17.52 -4.56
CA VAL A 236 -13.03 16.40 -4.88
C VAL A 236 -12.90 15.29 -3.85
N LYS A 237 -13.99 14.57 -3.60
CA LYS A 237 -14.04 13.36 -2.77
C LYS A 237 -14.38 12.16 -3.62
N ALA A 238 -13.85 10.99 -3.24
CA ALA A 238 -14.21 9.74 -3.89
C ALA A 238 -15.48 9.14 -3.24
N VAL A 239 -16.42 8.72 -4.09
CA VAL A 239 -17.60 7.92 -3.74
C VAL A 239 -17.38 6.53 -4.31
N THR A 240 -17.39 5.53 -3.44
CA THR A 240 -17.12 4.13 -3.79
C THR A 240 -18.40 3.31 -3.73
N TYR A 241 -18.70 2.61 -4.82
CA TYR A 241 -19.86 1.73 -4.97
C TYR A 241 -19.42 0.28 -4.91
N PHE A 242 -20.16 -0.52 -4.13
CA PHE A 242 -19.99 -1.96 -4.00
C PHE A 242 -21.33 -2.65 -4.27
N GLY A 243 -21.31 -3.69 -5.08
CA GLY A 243 -22.50 -4.47 -5.41
C GLY A 243 -22.38 -5.14 -6.77
N ASN A 244 -23.50 -5.55 -7.32
CA ASN A 244 -23.56 -6.03 -8.69
C ASN A 244 -23.31 -4.88 -9.67
N PRO A 245 -22.84 -5.16 -10.91
CA PRO A 245 -22.59 -4.12 -11.91
C PRO A 245 -23.81 -3.25 -12.20
N GLU A 246 -25.00 -3.85 -12.30
CA GLU A 246 -26.27 -3.17 -12.59
C GLU A 246 -26.68 -2.24 -11.43
N ASP A 247 -26.57 -2.73 -10.20
CA ASP A 247 -26.84 -1.98 -8.97
C ASP A 247 -25.91 -0.77 -8.84
N CYS A 248 -24.62 -0.95 -9.13
CA CYS A 248 -23.62 0.12 -9.10
C CYS A 248 -23.90 1.18 -10.19
N THR A 249 -24.26 0.74 -11.40
CA THR A 249 -24.61 1.65 -12.52
C THR A 249 -25.83 2.50 -12.14
N THR A 250 -26.88 1.85 -11.62
CA THR A 250 -28.10 2.53 -11.18
C THR A 250 -27.84 3.50 -10.02
N ALA A 251 -27.01 3.09 -9.06
CA ALA A 251 -26.59 3.96 -7.96
C ALA A 251 -25.77 5.16 -8.42
N CYS A 252 -24.85 4.97 -9.37
CA CYS A 252 -24.06 6.03 -9.99
C CYS A 252 -24.99 7.04 -10.68
N ARG A 253 -25.97 6.56 -11.47
CA ARG A 253 -26.97 7.39 -12.13
C ARG A 253 -27.79 8.22 -11.14
N LYS A 254 -28.31 7.63 -10.06
CA LYS A 254 -29.10 8.36 -9.04
C LYS A 254 -28.27 9.41 -8.31
N VAL A 255 -27.02 9.11 -7.97
CA VAL A 255 -26.11 10.11 -7.38
C VAL A 255 -25.87 11.25 -8.37
N ARG A 256 -25.71 10.94 -9.65
CA ARG A 256 -25.58 11.93 -10.73
C ARG A 256 -26.83 12.81 -10.90
N GLU A 257 -28.02 12.26 -10.76
CA GLU A 257 -29.28 13.00 -10.78
C GLU A 257 -29.37 13.99 -9.61
N VAL A 258 -29.00 13.57 -8.39
CA VAL A 258 -28.94 14.45 -7.21
C VAL A 258 -27.94 15.60 -7.43
N LEU A 259 -26.76 15.29 -8.00
CA LEU A 259 -25.77 16.30 -8.36
C LEU A 259 -26.30 17.29 -9.40
N SER A 260 -27.00 16.79 -10.42
CA SER A 260 -27.62 17.62 -11.45
C SER A 260 -28.66 18.57 -10.87
N GLN A 261 -29.49 18.11 -9.93
CA GLN A 261 -30.51 18.93 -9.27
C GLN A 261 -29.91 20.04 -8.39
N GLU A 262 -28.88 19.71 -7.58
CA GLU A 262 -28.20 20.70 -6.73
C GLU A 262 -27.44 21.75 -7.55
N LEU A 263 -26.82 21.31 -8.65
CA LEU A 263 -26.02 22.19 -9.50
C LEU A 263 -26.86 22.99 -10.49
N SER A 264 -28.03 22.52 -10.90
CA SER A 264 -28.97 23.31 -11.73
C SER A 264 -29.32 24.66 -11.10
N GLN A 265 -29.21 24.80 -9.78
CA GLN A 265 -29.40 26.08 -9.07
C GLN A 265 -28.14 26.96 -9.02
N LYS A 266 -26.94 26.43 -9.32
CA LYS A 266 -25.62 27.08 -9.15
C LYS A 266 -24.72 27.09 -10.40
N GLY A 267 -25.04 26.35 -11.47
CA GLY A 267 -24.22 26.27 -12.69
C GLY A 267 -24.41 24.98 -13.53
N SER A 268 -23.47 24.72 -14.44
CA SER A 268 -23.45 23.52 -15.31
C SER A 268 -22.91 22.29 -14.56
N LEU A 269 -23.48 21.11 -14.84
CA LEU A 269 -23.05 19.83 -14.26
C LEU A 269 -21.61 19.49 -14.70
N PRO A 270 -20.66 19.24 -13.78
CA PRO A 270 -19.32 18.82 -14.13
C PRO A 270 -19.33 17.43 -14.80
N PRO A 271 -18.31 17.12 -15.63
CA PRO A 271 -18.23 15.83 -16.29
C PRO A 271 -18.09 14.67 -15.29
N LEU A 272 -18.60 13.49 -15.65
CA LEU A 272 -18.45 12.28 -14.83
C LEU A 272 -17.00 11.84 -14.77
N LYS A 273 -16.43 11.78 -13.57
CA LYS A 273 -15.03 11.40 -13.35
C LYS A 273 -14.99 10.06 -12.57
N LEU A 274 -14.39 9.03 -13.15
CA LEU A 274 -14.16 7.73 -12.52
C LEU A 274 -12.67 7.55 -12.21
N LEU A 275 -12.35 6.83 -11.13
CA LEU A 275 -10.98 6.46 -10.78
C LEU A 275 -10.71 4.99 -11.12
N ALA A 276 -9.59 4.74 -11.78
CA ALA A 276 -9.14 3.38 -12.06
C ALA A 276 -7.61 3.31 -12.05
N HIS A 277 -7.08 2.19 -11.57
CA HIS A 277 -5.64 1.97 -11.55
C HIS A 277 -5.06 1.85 -12.97
N ASP A 278 -3.87 2.41 -13.20
CA ASP A 278 -3.18 2.38 -14.50
C ASP A 278 -3.13 1.00 -15.21
N ALA A 279 -2.90 -0.14 -14.51
CA ALA A 279 -2.90 -1.46 -15.18
C ALA A 279 -4.24 -1.81 -15.83
N LEU A 280 -5.35 -1.34 -15.22
CA LEU A 280 -6.69 -1.60 -15.72
C LEU A 280 -7.01 -0.65 -16.87
N VAL A 281 -6.59 0.60 -16.75
CA VAL A 281 -6.79 1.65 -17.75
C VAL A 281 -6.06 1.34 -19.06
N GLY A 282 -4.86 0.77 -19.01
CA GLY A 282 -4.17 0.33 -20.23
C GLY A 282 -4.99 -0.68 -21.04
N ARG A 283 -5.67 -1.62 -20.37
CA ARG A 283 -6.55 -2.61 -21.01
C ARG A 283 -7.87 -2.00 -21.46
N LEU A 284 -8.40 -1.02 -20.73
CA LEU A 284 -9.59 -0.24 -21.13
C LEU A 284 -9.34 0.50 -22.46
N ILE A 285 -8.16 1.12 -22.61
CA ILE A 285 -7.77 1.85 -23.83
C ILE A 285 -7.67 0.90 -25.03
N GLY A 286 -7.02 -0.26 -24.84
CA GLY A 286 -6.77 -1.24 -25.90
C GLY A 286 -5.67 -0.82 -26.87
N LYS A 287 -5.24 -1.74 -27.74
CA LYS A 287 -4.18 -1.49 -28.72
C LYS A 287 -4.59 -0.36 -29.68
N GLY A 288 -3.82 0.72 -29.73
CA GLY A 288 -4.12 1.89 -30.56
C GLY A 288 -5.37 2.68 -30.14
N GLY A 289 -5.87 2.46 -28.91
CA GLY A 289 -7.09 3.12 -28.41
C GLY A 289 -8.39 2.54 -28.97
N SER A 290 -8.36 1.37 -29.62
CA SER A 290 -9.53 0.80 -30.31
C SER A 290 -10.70 0.50 -29.36
N SER A 291 -10.42 -0.03 -28.17
CA SER A 291 -11.43 -0.37 -27.16
C SER A 291 -12.11 0.90 -26.64
N LEU A 292 -11.34 1.93 -26.29
CA LEU A 292 -11.92 3.21 -25.84
C LEU A 292 -12.75 3.88 -26.93
N LYS A 293 -12.28 3.86 -28.18
CA LYS A 293 -13.02 4.40 -29.34
C LYS A 293 -14.36 3.69 -29.55
N HIS A 294 -14.39 2.36 -29.42
CA HIS A 294 -15.63 1.59 -29.50
C HIS A 294 -16.62 1.99 -28.39
N ILE A 295 -16.14 2.13 -27.15
CA ILE A 295 -16.98 2.57 -26.03
C ILE A 295 -17.53 3.97 -26.28
N MET A 296 -16.72 4.90 -26.78
CA MET A 296 -17.17 6.25 -27.15
C MET A 296 -18.23 6.22 -28.25
N GLN A 297 -18.05 5.39 -29.28
CA GLN A 297 -19.01 5.23 -30.37
C GLN A 297 -20.34 4.64 -29.89
N GLU A 298 -20.29 3.62 -29.03
CA GLU A 298 -21.47 2.91 -28.53
C GLU A 298 -22.26 3.72 -27.51
N SER A 299 -21.56 4.43 -26.62
CA SER A 299 -22.18 5.29 -25.60
C SER A 299 -22.63 6.64 -26.14
N GLY A 300 -22.03 7.12 -27.23
CA GLY A 300 -22.20 8.49 -27.71
C GLY A 300 -21.55 9.55 -26.80
N ALA A 301 -20.83 9.13 -25.75
CA ALA A 301 -20.14 10.02 -24.82
C ALA A 301 -18.72 10.36 -25.30
N THR A 302 -18.25 11.53 -24.94
CA THR A 302 -16.83 11.90 -25.10
C THR A 302 -16.06 11.46 -23.87
N ILE A 303 -15.05 10.60 -24.05
CA ILE A 303 -14.27 10.03 -22.94
C ILE A 303 -12.81 10.46 -23.07
N THR A 304 -12.25 11.03 -22.01
CA THR A 304 -10.83 11.40 -21.90
C THR A 304 -10.23 10.77 -20.65
N ILE A 305 -8.93 10.46 -20.68
CA ILE A 305 -8.26 9.82 -19.54
C ILE A 305 -7.04 10.66 -19.16
N SER A 306 -6.92 11.00 -17.88
CA SER A 306 -5.83 11.82 -17.31
C SER A 306 -4.47 11.27 -17.75
N PRO A 307 -3.57 12.02 -18.38
CA PRO A 307 -2.35 11.47 -18.97
C PRO A 307 -1.44 10.77 -17.94
N LEU A 308 -0.56 9.87 -18.42
CA LEU A 308 0.33 9.06 -17.58
C LEU A 308 1.26 9.89 -16.67
N HIS A 309 1.59 11.13 -17.05
CA HIS A 309 2.46 12.00 -16.23
C HIS A 309 1.73 12.64 -15.05
N GLU A 310 0.39 12.60 -15.01
CA GLU A 310 -0.40 13.00 -13.84
C GLU A 310 -0.47 11.86 -12.79
N LEU A 311 0.05 10.67 -13.08
CA LEU A 311 0.24 9.63 -12.07
C LEU A 311 1.41 9.99 -11.17
N THR A 312 1.17 9.97 -9.87
CA THR A 312 2.22 10.17 -8.87
C THR A 312 2.27 8.98 -7.92
N VAL A 313 3.34 8.85 -7.14
CA VAL A 313 3.45 7.79 -6.11
C VAL A 313 2.27 7.85 -5.14
N CYS A 314 1.69 9.04 -5.02
CA CYS A 314 0.66 9.40 -4.07
C CYS A 314 -0.74 9.37 -4.70
N ASN A 315 -0.80 9.26 -6.04
CA ASN A 315 -2.01 9.01 -6.83
C ASN A 315 -1.73 7.99 -7.96
N PRO A 316 -1.79 6.67 -7.68
CA PRO A 316 -1.60 5.62 -8.70
C PRO A 316 -2.85 5.39 -9.58
N GLU A 317 -3.91 6.16 -9.35
CA GLU A 317 -5.19 6.04 -10.05
C GLU A 317 -5.29 7.11 -11.14
N ARG A 318 -5.68 6.68 -12.34
CA ARG A 318 -6.00 7.61 -13.43
C ARG A 318 -7.46 8.00 -13.36
N THR A 319 -7.73 9.25 -13.72
CA THR A 319 -9.09 9.79 -13.82
C THR A 319 -9.61 9.60 -15.24
N ILE A 320 -10.70 8.86 -15.38
CA ILE A 320 -11.47 8.70 -16.61
C ILE A 320 -12.59 9.73 -16.58
N THR A 321 -12.54 10.73 -17.44
CA THR A 321 -13.53 11.79 -17.57
C THR A 321 -14.49 11.46 -18.72
N ILE A 322 -15.78 11.48 -18.45
CA ILE A 322 -16.87 11.17 -19.37
C ILE A 322 -17.73 12.43 -19.48
N LYS A 323 -17.98 12.87 -20.71
CA LYS A 323 -18.80 14.05 -21.06
C LYS A 323 -19.93 13.61 -21.97
N GLY A 324 -21.17 13.92 -21.58
CA GLY A 324 -22.36 13.63 -22.36
C GLY A 324 -23.63 13.99 -21.59
N THR A 325 -24.79 13.56 -22.09
CA THR A 325 -26.03 13.57 -21.33
C THR A 325 -26.00 12.50 -20.22
N LEU A 326 -26.89 12.58 -19.23
CA LEU A 326 -26.96 11.58 -18.14
C LEU A 326 -27.10 10.14 -18.67
N ASP A 327 -27.85 9.94 -19.76
CA ASP A 327 -28.00 8.63 -20.40
C ASP A 327 -26.71 8.17 -21.10
N GLN A 328 -26.03 9.08 -21.81
CA GLN A 328 -24.74 8.79 -22.45
C GLN A 328 -23.67 8.48 -21.41
N GLU A 329 -23.62 9.25 -20.32
CA GLU A 329 -22.70 9.04 -19.19
C GLU A 329 -22.95 7.70 -18.50
N SER A 330 -24.22 7.37 -18.20
CA SER A 330 -24.58 6.10 -17.57
C SER A 330 -24.26 4.89 -18.46
N LYS A 331 -24.48 5.00 -19.77
CA LYS A 331 -24.11 3.96 -20.73
C LYS A 331 -22.60 3.82 -20.89
N ALA A 332 -21.86 4.93 -20.91
CA ALA A 332 -20.40 4.90 -20.94
C ALA A 332 -19.82 4.29 -19.65
N GLU A 333 -20.35 4.67 -18.49
CA GLU A 333 -19.93 4.16 -17.19
C GLU A 333 -20.10 2.65 -17.10
N SER A 334 -21.25 2.10 -17.48
CA SER A 334 -21.49 0.66 -17.44
C SER A 334 -20.51 -0.13 -18.33
N LEU A 335 -20.26 0.36 -19.55
CA LEU A 335 -19.29 -0.24 -20.47
C LEU A 335 -17.85 -0.16 -19.94
N ILE A 336 -17.45 0.99 -19.37
CA ILE A 336 -16.12 1.17 -18.76
C ILE A 336 -15.96 0.24 -17.57
N THR A 337 -16.90 0.26 -16.63
CA THR A 337 -16.86 -0.54 -15.41
C THR A 337 -16.85 -2.04 -15.72
N ALA A 338 -17.61 -2.50 -16.71
CA ALA A 338 -17.56 -3.88 -17.18
C ALA A 338 -16.17 -4.25 -17.70
N LYS A 339 -15.56 -3.40 -18.54
CA LYS A 339 -14.18 -3.62 -19.04
C LYS A 339 -13.15 -3.59 -17.93
N LEU A 340 -13.26 -2.67 -16.97
CA LEU A 340 -12.35 -2.58 -15.83
C LEU A 340 -12.44 -3.82 -14.93
N ARG A 341 -13.64 -4.36 -14.71
CA ARG A 341 -13.84 -5.61 -13.95
C ARG A 341 -13.18 -6.80 -14.64
N THR A 342 -13.40 -6.98 -15.95
CA THR A 342 -12.72 -8.03 -16.72
C THR A 342 -11.20 -7.84 -16.71
N ALA A 343 -10.73 -6.59 -16.85
CA ALA A 343 -9.31 -6.27 -16.77
C ALA A 343 -8.73 -6.62 -15.39
N TYR A 344 -9.48 -6.39 -14.32
CA TYR A 344 -9.10 -6.70 -12.95
C TYR A 344 -9.02 -8.21 -12.71
N GLU A 345 -10.02 -8.98 -13.15
CA GLU A 345 -10.01 -10.45 -13.07
C GLU A 345 -8.82 -11.06 -13.80
N GLN A 346 -8.58 -10.62 -15.03
CA GLN A 346 -7.43 -11.05 -15.82
C GLN A 346 -6.11 -10.58 -15.20
N HIS A 347 -6.07 -9.41 -14.57
CA HIS A 347 -4.87 -8.91 -13.87
C HIS A 347 -4.56 -9.80 -12.66
N MET A 348 -5.57 -10.15 -11.86
CA MET A 348 -5.44 -11.09 -10.75
C MET A 348 -4.99 -12.49 -11.20
N GLN A 349 -5.58 -13.04 -12.27
CA GLN A 349 -5.20 -14.34 -12.84
C GLN A 349 -3.76 -14.31 -13.39
N SER A 350 -3.37 -13.21 -14.05
CA SER A 350 -1.99 -13.06 -14.53
C SER A 350 -0.99 -12.98 -13.38
N MET A 351 -1.35 -12.33 -12.26
CA MET A 351 -0.51 -12.25 -11.07
C MET A 351 -0.35 -13.62 -10.39
N GLN A 352 -1.41 -14.44 -10.39
CA GLN A 352 -1.41 -15.81 -9.85
C GLN A 352 -0.56 -16.77 -10.71
N ASN A 353 -0.61 -16.64 -12.04
CA ASN A 353 0.19 -17.44 -12.98
C ASN A 353 1.66 -16.98 -13.08
N GLN A 354 1.94 -15.67 -12.95
CA GLN A 354 3.33 -15.15 -12.93
C GLN A 354 4.07 -15.51 -11.64
N GLN A 355 3.34 -15.72 -10.53
CA GLN A 355 3.90 -16.24 -9.27
C GLN A 355 4.41 -17.68 -9.39
N GLN A 356 3.86 -18.48 -10.32
CA GLN A 356 4.27 -19.87 -10.54
C GLN A 356 5.34 -20.05 -11.63
N GLN A 357 5.50 -19.10 -12.57
CA GLN A 357 6.36 -19.28 -13.74
C GLN A 357 7.67 -18.48 -13.78
N MET A 358 7.96 -17.60 -12.81
CA MET A 358 9.22 -16.85 -12.87
C MET A 358 10.43 -17.55 -12.22
N PHE A 359 10.25 -18.51 -11.29
CA PHE A 359 11.37 -19.31 -10.73
C PHE A 359 10.89 -20.68 -10.22
N PRO A 360 11.25 -21.82 -10.87
CA PRO A 360 11.03 -23.12 -10.28
C PRO A 360 11.96 -23.28 -9.06
N GLY A 361 11.41 -23.38 -7.85
CA GLY A 361 12.15 -23.80 -6.65
C GLY A 361 12.49 -22.74 -5.59
N ILE A 362 11.97 -21.51 -5.63
CA ILE A 362 12.23 -20.49 -4.58
C ILE A 362 10.93 -19.91 -4.02
N ASN A 363 10.73 -20.02 -2.70
CA ASN A 363 9.58 -19.48 -1.96
C ASN A 363 9.69 -17.96 -1.75
N HIS A 364 8.74 -17.20 -2.32
CA HIS A 364 8.73 -15.73 -2.30
C HIS A 364 8.41 -15.10 -0.93
N MET A 365 7.99 -15.89 0.06
CA MET A 365 7.80 -15.42 1.46
C MET A 365 9.11 -15.02 2.14
N ALA A 366 10.27 -15.50 1.67
CA ALA A 366 11.57 -15.12 2.22
C ALA A 366 12.02 -13.69 1.87
N MET A 367 11.40 -13.05 0.86
CA MET A 367 11.77 -11.71 0.39
C MET A 367 11.09 -10.56 1.16
N PHE A 368 10.03 -10.85 1.92
CA PHE A 368 9.32 -9.89 2.78
C PHE A 368 9.66 -10.03 4.26
N SER A 369 10.49 -11.01 4.62
CA SER A 369 11.00 -11.18 5.97
C SER A 369 12.32 -10.45 6.11
N GLY A 370 12.41 -9.54 7.09
CA GLY A 370 13.70 -9.23 7.71
C GLY A 370 14.43 -10.52 8.07
N GLY A 371 15.75 -10.50 7.87
CA GLY A 371 16.60 -11.68 7.78
C GLY A 371 16.56 -12.63 8.98
N GLY A 372 16.95 -13.87 8.68
CA GLY A 372 17.29 -14.90 9.65
C GLY A 372 17.99 -16.06 8.93
N GLU A 373 19.30 -16.15 9.12
CA GLU A 373 20.12 -17.28 8.66
C GLU A 373 19.80 -18.58 9.44
N HIS A 374 19.72 -19.68 8.69
CA HIS A 374 20.05 -21.09 8.98
C HIS A 374 19.97 -21.64 10.43
N ASN A 375 19.10 -22.65 10.68
CA ASN A 375 19.45 -24.08 10.65
C ASN A 375 18.24 -25.01 10.97
N HIS A 376 18.40 -26.30 10.65
CA HIS A 376 17.48 -27.42 10.41
C HIS A 376 16.53 -27.92 11.53
N GLY A 377 15.33 -28.40 11.11
CA GLY A 377 14.70 -29.60 11.68
C GLY A 377 13.16 -29.64 11.75
N GLY A 378 12.50 -30.48 10.92
CA GLY A 378 11.33 -31.28 11.34
C GLY A 378 9.89 -30.84 10.99
N TYR A 379 9.32 -31.50 9.97
CA TYR A 379 7.91 -31.94 9.77
C TYR A 379 6.68 -31.01 10.04
N GLN A 380 6.03 -30.63 8.92
CA GLN A 380 4.61 -30.85 8.56
C GLN A 380 3.47 -30.55 9.57
N ASN A 381 2.72 -29.45 9.40
CA ASN A 381 1.27 -29.46 9.12
C ASN A 381 0.68 -28.04 8.84
N GLN A 382 -0.37 -28.02 8.03
CA GLN A 382 -1.09 -26.87 7.47
C GLN A 382 -1.96 -26.10 8.49
N GLY A 383 -2.00 -24.77 8.35
CA GLY A 383 -2.95 -23.92 9.09
C GLY A 383 -2.91 -22.46 8.64
N MET A 384 -3.81 -22.10 7.72
CA MET A 384 -4.01 -20.80 7.09
C MET A 384 -4.14 -19.63 8.10
N GLY A 385 -3.44 -18.51 7.84
CA GLY A 385 -3.60 -17.27 8.61
C GLY A 385 -3.05 -16.01 7.93
N GLN A 386 -3.98 -15.16 7.49
CA GLN A 386 -3.87 -13.71 7.21
C GLN A 386 -3.17 -13.26 5.91
N GLY A 387 -4.02 -12.89 4.94
CA GLY A 387 -3.60 -12.26 3.69
C GLY A 387 -3.10 -10.82 3.90
N PRO A 388 -1.98 -10.43 3.28
CA PRO A 388 -1.48 -9.06 3.29
C PRO A 388 -2.26 -8.17 2.30
N ILE A 389 -2.35 -6.90 2.67
CA ILE A 389 -2.82 -5.77 1.85
C ILE A 389 -2.02 -5.75 0.52
N PRO A 390 -2.63 -5.52 -0.66
CA PRO A 390 -1.94 -5.65 -1.94
C PRO A 390 -0.82 -4.61 -2.07
N GLY A 391 0.41 -5.08 -1.86
CA GLY A 391 1.63 -4.32 -2.04
C GLY A 391 1.91 -4.05 -3.50
N LEU A 392 2.51 -2.89 -3.74
CA LEU A 392 3.05 -2.36 -4.98
C LEU A 392 3.85 -3.42 -5.76
N TYR A 393 3.20 -4.05 -6.73
CA TYR A 393 3.87 -4.73 -7.82
C TYR A 393 3.32 -4.13 -9.09
N TYR A 394 4.10 -3.25 -9.74
CA TYR A 394 3.81 -2.86 -11.11
C TYR A 394 4.81 -3.44 -12.10
N PRO A 395 4.30 -3.98 -13.22
CA PRO A 395 5.09 -4.72 -14.19
C PRO A 395 5.92 -3.75 -15.01
N ASN A 396 7.07 -4.25 -15.46
CA ASN A 396 7.89 -3.66 -16.50
C ASN A 396 7.02 -3.11 -17.66
N PRO A 397 7.19 -1.86 -18.13
CA PRO A 397 6.47 -1.34 -19.29
C PRO A 397 6.87 -2.13 -20.55
N ARG A 398 6.07 -3.15 -20.92
CA ARG A 398 6.31 -3.94 -22.14
C ARG A 398 5.93 -3.12 -23.36
N GLY A 399 6.93 -2.82 -24.19
CA GLY A 399 6.70 -2.15 -25.46
C GLY A 399 7.83 -2.15 -26.48
N TYR A 400 8.96 -2.83 -26.26
CA TYR A 400 9.91 -3.19 -27.33
C TYR A 400 10.49 -4.57 -27.02
N ARG A 401 10.11 -5.57 -27.81
CA ARG A 401 10.83 -6.83 -27.93
C ARG A 401 11.99 -6.55 -28.85
N ASP A 402 13.11 -6.11 -28.31
CA ASP A 402 14.39 -6.15 -29.03
C ASP A 402 15.20 -7.30 -28.44
N GLN A 403 15.41 -8.33 -29.26
CA GLN A 403 15.90 -9.64 -28.84
C GLN A 403 17.43 -9.72 -28.92
N ARG A 404 18.13 -8.60 -28.70
CA ARG A 404 19.60 -8.54 -28.79
C ARG A 404 20.19 -7.70 -27.65
N MET A 405 21.08 -8.34 -26.89
CA MET A 405 21.98 -7.81 -25.86
C MET A 405 21.37 -7.48 -24.47
N GLN A 406 21.25 -8.51 -23.64
CA GLN A 406 21.42 -8.35 -22.18
C GLN A 406 22.91 -8.05 -21.92
N GLN A 407 23.28 -6.78 -21.88
CA GLN A 407 24.51 -6.37 -21.23
C GLN A 407 24.09 -5.90 -19.83
N GLU A 408 24.34 -6.77 -18.84
CA GLU A 408 23.93 -6.57 -17.45
C GLU A 408 24.64 -5.32 -16.90
N TYR A 409 23.84 -4.37 -16.40
CA TYR A 409 24.31 -3.22 -15.66
C TYR A 409 24.93 -3.72 -14.34
N PRO A 410 26.11 -3.22 -13.89
CA PRO A 410 26.75 -3.74 -12.68
C PRO A 410 25.81 -3.58 -11.48
N ARG A 411 25.46 -4.68 -10.81
CA ARG A 411 24.56 -4.64 -9.62
C ARG A 411 25.19 -3.92 -8.44
N ASP A 412 26.51 -3.83 -8.40
CA ASP A 412 27.29 -3.37 -7.24
C ASP A 412 27.88 -1.96 -7.40
N ALA A 413 27.49 -1.22 -8.46
CA ALA A 413 27.94 0.17 -8.61
C ALA A 413 27.28 1.04 -7.54
N ASN A 414 28.07 1.57 -6.60
CA ASN A 414 27.61 2.61 -5.68
C ASN A 414 27.53 3.93 -6.45
N GLU A 415 26.32 4.47 -6.52
CA GLU A 415 26.06 5.72 -7.21
C GLU A 415 25.72 6.78 -6.17
N THR A 416 25.85 8.06 -6.55
CA THR A 416 25.40 9.19 -5.74
C THR A 416 24.31 9.97 -6.49
N THR A 417 23.27 10.37 -5.77
CA THR A 417 22.21 11.27 -6.25
C THR A 417 21.95 12.33 -5.21
N PHE A 418 21.67 13.55 -5.65
CA PHE A 418 21.18 14.61 -4.78
C PHE A 418 19.71 14.87 -5.07
N LEU A 419 18.85 14.67 -4.07
CA LEU A 419 17.43 14.99 -4.13
C LEU A 419 17.18 16.27 -3.32
N TYR A 420 16.39 17.19 -3.84
CA TYR A 420 16.02 18.41 -3.13
C TYR A 420 14.57 18.29 -2.66
N VAL A 421 14.38 18.44 -1.34
CA VAL A 421 13.07 18.32 -0.68
C VAL A 421 12.71 19.66 -0.03
N PRO A 422 11.42 20.04 0.05
CA PRO A 422 11.02 21.27 0.75
C PRO A 422 11.51 21.28 2.20
N ASN A 423 11.95 22.43 2.70
CA ASN A 423 12.43 22.55 4.08
C ASN A 423 11.41 22.07 5.13
N GLU A 424 10.12 22.32 4.88
CA GLU A 424 9.01 21.92 5.74
C GLU A 424 8.87 20.39 5.88
N ALA A 425 9.17 19.62 4.83
CA ALA A 425 9.12 18.15 4.86
C ALA A 425 10.31 17.52 5.60
N VAL A 426 11.40 18.25 5.81
CA VAL A 426 12.65 17.72 6.39
C VAL A 426 12.42 17.14 7.78
N GLY A 427 11.63 17.82 8.63
CA GLY A 427 11.31 17.34 9.98
C GLY A 427 10.61 15.97 9.96
N ALA A 428 9.66 15.79 9.05
CA ALA A 428 8.93 14.53 8.87
C ALA A 428 9.78 13.41 8.25
N ILE A 429 10.76 13.76 7.42
CA ILE A 429 11.73 12.81 6.86
C ILE A 429 12.73 12.35 7.93
N ILE A 430 13.22 13.26 8.77
CA ILE A 430 14.15 12.92 9.86
C ILE A 430 13.42 12.09 10.91
N GLY A 431 12.25 12.54 11.35
CA GLY A 431 11.48 11.92 12.42
C GLY A 431 12.01 12.25 13.83
N VAL A 432 11.31 11.77 14.85
CA VAL A 432 11.64 12.06 16.25
C VAL A 432 12.96 11.36 16.60
N LYS A 433 13.98 12.13 17.01
CA LYS A 433 15.35 11.62 17.25
C LYS A 433 15.99 10.92 16.04
N GLY A 434 15.51 11.21 14.82
CA GLY A 434 16.03 10.63 13.58
C GLY A 434 15.56 9.19 13.30
N ASP A 435 14.48 8.73 13.94
CA ASP A 435 13.96 7.36 13.80
C ASP A 435 13.56 7.01 12.36
N ILE A 436 12.85 7.91 11.67
CA ILE A 436 12.36 7.70 10.31
C ILE A 436 13.52 7.60 9.33
N ILE A 437 14.47 8.56 9.34
CA ILE A 437 15.61 8.53 8.43
C ILE A 437 16.51 7.31 8.68
N LYS A 438 16.71 6.91 9.95
CA LYS A 438 17.44 5.68 10.30
C LYS A 438 16.75 4.44 9.73
N SER A 439 15.43 4.35 9.87
CA SER A 439 14.64 3.26 9.29
C SER A 439 14.69 3.25 7.76
N MET A 440 14.69 4.42 7.11
CA MET A 440 14.84 4.51 5.66
C MET A 440 16.21 4.02 5.20
N CYS A 441 17.29 4.43 5.87
CA CYS A 441 18.65 3.93 5.57
C CYS A 441 18.72 2.40 5.72
N HIS A 442 18.19 1.86 6.82
CA HIS A 442 18.21 0.42 7.10
C HIS A 442 17.41 -0.39 6.07
N THR A 443 16.19 0.03 5.74
CA THR A 443 15.30 -0.72 4.82
C THR A 443 15.66 -0.57 3.35
N SER A 444 16.27 0.54 2.96
CA SER A 444 16.72 0.76 1.57
C SER A 444 18.12 0.21 1.31
N ASN A 445 18.91 -0.07 2.36
CA ASN A 445 20.34 -0.33 2.26
C ASN A 445 21.09 0.82 1.55
N ALA A 446 20.62 2.06 1.73
CA ALA A 446 21.23 3.27 1.18
C ALA A 446 21.72 4.18 2.31
N SER A 447 22.78 4.94 2.07
CA SER A 447 23.19 6.04 2.94
C SER A 447 22.44 7.31 2.54
N ILE A 448 21.57 7.80 3.42
CA ILE A 448 20.81 9.04 3.23
C ILE A 448 21.36 10.10 4.18
N ARG A 449 21.81 11.24 3.65
CA ARG A 449 22.35 12.37 4.43
C ARG A 449 21.63 13.65 4.05
N ILE A 450 21.04 14.34 5.02
CA ILE A 450 20.37 15.62 4.80
C ILE A 450 21.35 16.73 5.16
N ALA A 451 21.48 17.72 4.28
CA ALA A 451 22.31 18.88 4.53
C ALA A 451 21.82 19.64 5.80
N PRO A 452 22.73 20.21 6.62
CA PRO A 452 22.34 21.03 7.76
C PRO A 452 21.53 22.27 7.31
N ALA A 453 20.80 22.88 8.24
CA ALA A 453 19.91 24.01 7.96
C ALA A 453 20.65 25.30 7.55
N GLU A 454 21.97 25.38 7.77
CA GLU A 454 22.74 26.62 7.68
C GLU A 454 23.86 26.53 6.63
N ASN A 455 23.60 27.21 5.50
CA ASN A 455 24.53 28.11 4.82
C ASN A 455 23.71 29.09 3.97
N GLN A 456 22.79 29.83 4.60
CA GLN A 456 22.13 31.00 3.98
C GLN A 456 23.00 32.27 4.01
N ILE A 457 24.25 32.19 4.48
CA ILE A 457 25.15 33.36 4.62
C ILE A 457 26.28 33.37 3.56
N ALA A 458 26.48 32.30 2.79
CA ALA A 458 27.63 32.18 1.88
C ALA A 458 27.31 32.10 0.38
N GLN A 459 26.10 32.44 -0.06
CA GLN A 459 25.83 32.75 -1.47
C GLN A 459 24.97 34.01 -1.54
N ARG A 460 25.66 35.15 -1.65
CA ARG A 460 25.07 36.37 -2.19
C ARG A 460 24.66 36.06 -3.62
N GLU A 461 23.44 36.46 -3.97
CA GLU A 461 22.75 36.28 -5.27
C GLU A 461 21.80 35.07 -5.36
N ASN A 462 20.52 35.36 -5.09
CA ASN A 462 19.28 34.62 -5.36
C ASN A 462 18.68 33.73 -4.25
N GLU A 463 17.51 34.18 -3.78
CA GLU A 463 16.39 33.49 -3.10
C GLU A 463 16.74 32.55 -1.93
N ALA A 464 16.21 32.87 -0.74
CA ALA A 464 16.27 32.01 0.44
C ALA A 464 15.91 30.57 0.04
N ALA A 465 16.88 29.64 0.13
CA ALA A 465 16.72 28.29 -0.38
C ALA A 465 15.51 27.60 0.26
N THR A 466 14.42 27.45 -0.53
CA THR A 466 13.14 26.84 -0.13
C THR A 466 13.24 25.31 -0.01
N GLU A 467 14.33 24.74 -0.52
CA GLU A 467 14.60 23.31 -0.58
C GLU A 467 15.90 22.96 0.15
N ARG A 468 15.97 21.73 0.67
CA ARG A 468 17.13 21.14 1.33
C ARG A 468 17.70 19.99 0.52
N LYS A 469 19.02 19.99 0.37
CA LYS A 469 19.76 18.93 -0.33
C LYS A 469 19.81 17.65 0.51
N VAL A 470 19.37 16.54 -0.07
CA VAL A 470 19.46 15.19 0.47
C VAL A 470 20.39 14.39 -0.43
N THR A 471 21.50 13.91 0.13
CA THR A 471 22.47 13.06 -0.55
C THR A 471 22.11 11.60 -0.33
N ILE A 472 21.97 10.84 -1.41
CA ILE A 472 21.59 9.43 -1.38
C ILE A 472 22.70 8.64 -2.09
N ILE A 473 23.32 7.71 -1.37
CA ILE A 473 24.44 6.90 -1.86
C ILE A 473 24.07 5.42 -1.71
N GLY A 474 24.28 4.63 -2.76
CA GLY A 474 24.02 3.19 -2.76
C GLY A 474 23.85 2.63 -4.18
N SER A 475 23.52 1.35 -4.27
CA SER A 475 23.19 0.70 -5.55
C SER A 475 21.97 1.34 -6.23
N PRO A 476 21.76 1.15 -7.55
CA PRO A 476 20.56 1.66 -8.23
C PRO A 476 19.25 1.25 -7.54
N GLU A 477 19.19 0.02 -7.01
CA GLU A 477 18.02 -0.49 -6.29
C GLU A 477 17.86 0.18 -4.93
N SER A 478 18.96 0.33 -4.18
CA SER A 478 18.97 1.01 -2.88
C SER A 478 18.57 2.47 -2.99
N GLN A 479 19.07 3.18 -4.01
CA GLN A 479 18.67 4.56 -4.28
C GLN A 479 17.18 4.66 -4.65
N TRP A 480 16.66 3.76 -5.47
CA TRP A 480 15.23 3.73 -5.81
C TRP A 480 14.37 3.56 -4.55
N LYS A 481 14.70 2.60 -3.69
CA LYS A 481 14.01 2.38 -2.41
C LYS A 481 14.05 3.62 -1.53
N ALA A 482 15.24 4.22 -1.37
CA ALA A 482 15.43 5.43 -0.57
C ALA A 482 14.62 6.63 -1.11
N GLN A 483 14.70 6.89 -2.42
CA GLN A 483 13.97 7.99 -3.06
C GLN A 483 12.45 7.78 -2.99
N LEU A 484 11.95 6.53 -3.14
CA LEU A 484 10.53 6.23 -2.98
C LEU A 484 10.04 6.58 -1.58
N ARG A 485 10.76 6.14 -0.54
CA ARG A 485 10.41 6.44 0.86
C ARG A 485 10.44 7.93 1.16
N LEU A 486 11.40 8.66 0.59
CA LEU A 486 11.48 10.11 0.71
C LEU A 486 10.26 10.77 0.06
N PHE A 487 9.91 10.40 -1.19
CA PHE A 487 8.72 10.90 -1.87
C PHE A 487 7.43 10.60 -1.09
N GLU A 488 7.26 9.37 -0.57
CA GLU A 488 6.10 8.99 0.26
C GLU A 488 5.95 9.92 1.48
N LYS A 489 7.06 10.26 2.15
CA LYS A 489 7.05 11.16 3.31
C LYS A 489 6.75 12.61 2.93
N VAL A 490 7.32 13.11 1.83
CA VAL A 490 7.03 14.48 1.35
C VAL A 490 5.56 14.60 0.98
N CYS A 491 4.99 13.60 0.28
CA CYS A 491 3.57 13.58 -0.05
C CYS A 491 2.66 13.51 1.17
N GLY A 492 3.01 12.69 2.17
CA GLY A 492 2.19 12.50 3.37
C GLY A 492 1.98 13.78 4.19
N GLN A 493 2.80 14.82 3.97
CA GLN A 493 2.67 16.13 4.60
C GLN A 493 1.77 17.10 3.83
N GLY A 494 1.18 16.69 2.70
CA GLY A 494 0.29 17.53 1.91
C GLY A 494 1.00 18.63 1.12
N HIS A 495 2.32 18.59 0.95
CA HIS A 495 3.07 19.64 0.23
C HIS A 495 2.82 19.71 -1.29
N PHE A 496 2.11 18.72 -1.85
CA PHE A 496 1.72 18.70 -3.25
C PHE A 496 0.26 19.17 -3.39
N GLU A 497 -0.01 20.42 -3.04
CA GLU A 497 -1.34 21.04 -3.19
C GLU A 497 -1.53 21.70 -4.57
N THR A 498 -0.44 22.01 -5.29
CA THR A 498 -0.47 22.65 -6.60
C THR A 498 0.01 21.72 -7.70
N LYS A 499 -0.44 22.00 -8.94
CA LYS A 499 -0.35 21.18 -10.17
C LYS A 499 1.06 20.72 -10.59
N GLU A 500 2.12 21.03 -9.86
CA GLU A 500 3.49 20.66 -10.19
C GLU A 500 4.10 19.83 -9.05
N GLU A 501 3.73 18.54 -8.99
CA GLU A 501 4.35 17.54 -8.08
C GLU A 501 5.78 17.17 -8.55
N HIS A 502 6.65 18.15 -8.67
CA HIS A 502 8.00 17.98 -9.19
C HIS A 502 9.02 18.15 -8.06
N LEU A 503 9.84 17.12 -7.81
CA LEU A 503 11.07 17.31 -7.04
C LEU A 503 12.23 17.55 -8.00
N ARG A 504 13.23 18.28 -7.52
CA ARG A 504 14.49 18.47 -8.21
C ARG A 504 15.48 17.41 -7.77
N CYS A 505 16.16 16.81 -8.75
CA CYS A 505 17.27 15.89 -8.56
C CYS A 505 18.49 16.39 -9.33
N GLU A 506 19.68 16.18 -8.77
CA GLU A 506 20.95 16.40 -9.44
C GLU A 506 21.77 15.12 -9.51
N ILE A 507 22.37 14.89 -10.68
CA ILE A 507 23.35 13.82 -10.93
C ILE A 507 24.65 14.45 -11.43
N GLY A 508 25.76 14.04 -10.83
CA GLY A 508 27.11 14.36 -11.30
C GLY A 508 27.42 13.63 -12.60
N VAL A 509 27.88 14.39 -13.60
CA VAL A 509 28.22 13.90 -14.93
C VAL A 509 29.61 14.43 -15.28
N PRO A 510 30.58 13.60 -15.68
CA PRO A 510 31.89 14.09 -16.11
C PRO A 510 31.76 15.15 -17.22
N ALA A 511 32.48 16.26 -17.13
CA ALA A 511 32.36 17.39 -18.06
C ALA A 511 32.45 16.95 -19.55
N LYS A 512 33.36 16.02 -19.86
CA LYS A 512 33.54 15.39 -21.19
C LYS A 512 32.28 14.72 -21.77
N MET A 513 31.28 14.42 -20.95
CA MET A 513 30.03 13.76 -21.33
C MET A 513 28.86 14.72 -21.58
N VAL A 514 28.96 15.95 -21.09
CA VAL A 514 27.89 16.95 -21.17
C VAL A 514 27.45 17.19 -22.61
N GLY A 515 28.39 17.43 -23.52
CA GLY A 515 28.09 17.63 -24.94
C GLY A 515 27.38 16.44 -25.61
N ARG A 516 27.64 15.21 -25.14
CA ARG A 516 27.01 13.99 -25.68
C ARG A 516 25.59 13.77 -25.15
N ILE A 517 25.32 14.18 -23.91
CA ILE A 517 23.97 14.17 -23.32
C ILE A 517 23.10 15.20 -24.03
N ILE A 518 23.64 16.40 -24.30
CA ILE A 518 22.96 17.45 -25.07
C ILE A 518 22.70 16.96 -26.50
N GLY A 519 23.72 16.43 -27.18
CA GLY A 519 23.65 15.98 -28.57
C GLY A 519 23.69 17.13 -29.59
N LYS A 520 23.82 16.79 -30.88
CA LYS A 520 23.89 17.79 -31.96
C LYS A 520 22.63 18.68 -31.95
N LYS A 521 22.81 20.01 -31.87
CA LYS A 521 21.71 20.99 -31.72
C LYS A 521 20.78 20.71 -30.53
N GLY A 522 21.18 19.95 -29.52
CA GLY A 522 20.32 19.61 -28.38
C GLY A 522 19.24 18.56 -28.68
N THR A 523 19.38 17.73 -29.72
CA THR A 523 18.37 16.71 -30.07
C THR A 523 18.25 15.62 -29.01
N LYS A 524 19.37 15.07 -28.53
CA LYS A 524 19.38 13.97 -27.56
C LYS A 524 18.74 14.35 -26.23
N VAL A 525 19.06 15.52 -25.69
CA VAL A 525 18.42 15.99 -24.44
C VAL A 525 16.92 16.23 -24.65
N ARG A 526 16.50 16.75 -25.80
CA ARG A 526 15.08 16.90 -26.13
C ARG A 526 14.35 15.57 -26.25
N ASP A 527 14.95 14.57 -26.89
CA ASP A 527 14.39 13.22 -27.00
C ASP A 527 14.31 12.54 -25.62
N LEU A 528 15.32 12.76 -24.79
CA LEU A 528 15.35 12.27 -23.41
C LEU A 528 14.24 12.90 -22.58
N GLN A 529 14.07 14.22 -22.63
CA GLN A 529 12.98 14.93 -21.95
C GLN A 529 11.61 14.44 -22.46
N ARG A 530 11.41 14.31 -23.77
CA ARG A 530 10.15 13.81 -24.36
C ARG A 530 9.82 12.40 -23.90
N ALA A 531 10.82 11.53 -23.80
CA ALA A 531 10.59 10.12 -23.51
C ALA A 531 10.59 9.78 -22.01
N THR A 532 10.99 10.71 -21.16
CA THR A 532 10.97 10.57 -19.69
C THR A 532 9.96 11.49 -19.03
N PHE A 533 9.44 12.48 -19.75
CA PHE A 533 8.59 13.56 -19.24
C PHE A 533 9.26 14.39 -18.12
N ALA A 534 10.57 14.26 -17.93
CA ALA A 534 11.33 15.08 -17.01
C ALA A 534 11.85 16.33 -17.73
N ARG A 535 11.86 17.48 -17.04
CA ARG A 535 12.61 18.67 -17.48
C ARG A 535 14.07 18.46 -17.08
N ILE A 536 14.98 18.50 -18.05
CA ILE A 536 16.40 18.22 -17.82
C ILE A 536 17.20 19.46 -18.20
N GLU A 537 17.77 20.11 -17.21
CA GLU A 537 18.63 21.28 -17.37
C GLU A 537 20.07 20.82 -17.27
N VAL A 538 20.76 20.88 -18.41
CA VAL A 538 22.19 20.58 -18.51
C VAL A 538 22.94 21.91 -18.56
N PRO A 539 23.78 22.24 -17.57
CA PRO A 539 24.64 23.41 -17.65
C PRO A 539 25.49 23.32 -18.93
N ARG A 540 25.49 24.39 -19.72
CA ARG A 540 26.47 24.50 -20.81
C ARG A 540 27.80 24.80 -20.13
N ALA A 541 28.81 23.96 -20.37
CA ALA A 541 30.18 24.34 -20.08
C ALA A 541 30.45 25.63 -20.88
N ASN A 542 30.44 26.77 -20.20
CA ASN A 542 30.72 28.06 -20.81
C ASN A 542 32.02 28.57 -20.17
N LYS A 543 33.08 28.65 -20.98
CA LYS A 543 34.24 29.55 -20.83
C LYS A 543 34.96 29.59 -19.47
N GLU A 544 35.07 28.47 -18.78
CA GLU A 544 36.17 28.25 -17.81
C GLU A 544 37.17 27.20 -18.34
N GLU A 545 37.04 26.85 -19.63
CA GLU A 545 38.01 26.01 -20.35
C GLU A 545 39.32 26.76 -20.65
N GLU A 546 39.39 28.10 -20.51
CA GLU A 546 40.65 28.85 -20.69
C GLU A 546 41.56 28.82 -19.45
N ASP A 547 41.01 28.60 -18.25
CA ASP A 547 41.82 28.52 -17.01
C ASP A 547 42.19 27.07 -16.62
N ALA A 548 41.42 26.07 -17.08
CA ALA A 548 41.68 24.65 -16.81
C ALA A 548 42.78 24.02 -17.68
N GLU A 549 43.28 24.72 -18.70
CA GLU A 549 44.39 24.25 -19.54
C GLU A 549 45.76 24.30 -18.83
N GLN A 550 45.83 24.83 -17.60
CA GLN A 550 47.08 24.94 -16.84
C GLN A 550 47.24 23.89 -15.72
N ASN A 551 46.22 23.08 -15.42
CA ASN A 551 46.31 22.02 -14.41
C ASN A 551 45.76 20.69 -14.94
N PRO A 552 46.62 19.68 -15.21
CA PRO A 552 46.20 18.38 -15.73
C PRO A 552 45.37 17.53 -14.74
N ASP A 553 45.15 18.01 -13.50
CA ASP A 553 44.37 17.34 -12.45
C ASP A 553 42.86 17.66 -12.51
N ASP A 554 42.42 18.68 -13.29
CA ASP A 554 40.99 19.06 -13.44
C ASP A 554 40.20 18.17 -14.43
N SER A 555 40.84 17.11 -14.95
CA SER A 555 40.24 16.19 -15.93
C SER A 555 39.12 15.28 -15.37
N GLU A 556 38.85 15.38 -14.07
CA GLU A 556 37.75 14.71 -13.35
C GLU A 556 36.57 15.62 -12.97
N ALA A 557 36.53 16.87 -13.44
CA ALA A 557 35.44 17.80 -13.09
C ALA A 557 34.04 17.22 -13.43
N GLU A 558 33.19 17.09 -12.41
CA GLU A 558 31.79 16.68 -12.55
C GLU A 558 30.87 17.90 -12.69
N VAL A 559 30.05 17.91 -13.74
CA VAL A 559 28.99 18.87 -13.97
C VAL A 559 27.66 18.31 -13.43
N MET A 560 26.98 19.07 -12.59
CA MET A 560 25.68 18.67 -12.03
C MET A 560 24.55 18.92 -13.03
N VAL A 561 23.94 17.84 -13.51
CA VAL A 561 22.74 17.91 -14.37
C VAL A 561 21.49 17.94 -13.49
N LYS A 562 20.65 18.95 -13.67
CA LYS A 562 19.40 19.13 -12.92
C LYS A 562 18.24 18.45 -13.64
N ILE A 563 17.43 17.71 -12.91
CA ILE A 563 16.28 16.94 -13.38
C ILE A 563 15.08 17.33 -12.54
N TYR A 564 13.99 17.74 -13.18
CA TYR A 564 12.73 18.06 -12.51
C TYR A 564 11.63 17.14 -13.05
N GLY A 565 10.80 16.63 -12.14
CA GLY A 565 9.65 15.82 -12.51
C GLY A 565 9.08 15.08 -11.30
N ASN A 566 7.97 14.39 -11.52
CA ASN A 566 7.44 13.46 -10.55
C ASN A 566 8.43 12.29 -10.33
N PHE A 567 8.20 11.47 -9.29
CA PHE A 567 9.09 10.36 -8.96
C PHE A 567 9.43 9.48 -10.18
N PHE A 568 8.44 9.09 -10.98
CA PHE A 568 8.64 8.18 -12.10
C PHE A 568 9.41 8.80 -13.26
N SER A 569 9.09 10.05 -13.63
CA SER A 569 9.80 10.82 -14.64
C SER A 569 11.26 11.01 -14.23
N LEU A 570 11.49 11.31 -12.95
CA LEU A 570 12.82 11.48 -12.36
C LEU A 570 13.60 10.16 -12.41
N GLN A 571 13.03 9.04 -11.95
CA GLN A 571 13.67 7.72 -12.06
C GLN A 571 14.01 7.33 -13.51
N ALA A 572 13.07 7.57 -14.44
CA ALA A 572 13.28 7.25 -15.85
C ALA A 572 14.42 8.08 -16.47
N ALA A 573 14.48 9.38 -16.14
CA ALA A 573 15.55 10.27 -16.57
C ALA A 573 16.90 9.88 -15.96
N GLN A 574 16.95 9.63 -14.64
CA GLN A 574 18.17 9.17 -13.95
C GLN A 574 18.70 7.88 -14.60
N ARG A 575 17.87 6.85 -14.76
CA ARG A 575 18.29 5.56 -15.34
C ARG A 575 18.86 5.72 -16.74
N ARG A 576 18.24 6.55 -17.58
CA ARG A 576 18.71 6.79 -18.95
C ARG A 576 19.99 7.63 -19.00
N LEU A 577 20.13 8.62 -18.13
CA LEU A 577 21.36 9.40 -18.00
C LEU A 577 22.52 8.51 -17.54
N ARG A 578 22.30 7.70 -16.50
CA ARG A 578 23.29 6.73 -16.05
C ARG A 578 23.62 5.71 -17.14
N LYS A 579 22.61 5.21 -17.88
CA LYS A 579 22.82 4.40 -19.10
C LYS A 579 23.87 4.99 -20.03
N MET A 580 23.69 6.26 -20.38
CA MET A 580 24.62 6.96 -21.26
C MET A 580 26.02 7.16 -20.65
N LEU A 581 26.12 7.30 -19.33
CA LEU A 581 27.41 7.39 -18.62
C LEU A 581 28.18 6.06 -18.67
N PHE A 582 27.53 4.94 -18.36
CA PHE A 582 28.16 3.61 -18.39
C PHE A 582 28.56 3.16 -19.80
N ASP A 583 27.69 3.40 -20.79
CA ASP A 583 28.00 3.07 -22.19
C ASP A 583 29.24 3.83 -22.68
N PHE A 584 29.55 4.98 -22.09
CA PHE A 584 30.73 5.77 -22.40
C PHE A 584 31.99 5.26 -21.70
N THR A 585 31.95 5.01 -20.39
CA THR A 585 33.11 4.50 -19.64
C THR A 585 33.61 3.19 -20.22
N ASN A 586 32.69 2.28 -20.60
CA ASN A 586 33.07 1.01 -21.23
C ASN A 586 33.66 1.16 -22.64
N ARG A 587 33.17 2.11 -23.45
CA ARG A 587 33.74 2.39 -24.78
C ARG A 587 35.10 3.10 -24.69
N GLY A 588 35.34 3.89 -23.63
CA GLY A 588 36.63 4.48 -23.32
C GLY A 588 37.69 3.41 -23.02
N ASN A 589 37.35 2.43 -22.18
CA ASN A 589 38.25 1.34 -21.79
C ASN A 589 38.57 0.37 -22.95
N GLN A 590 37.60 0.07 -23.84
CA GLN A 590 37.87 -0.76 -25.02
C GLN A 590 38.85 -0.11 -26.01
N ASN A 591 38.80 1.22 -26.18
CA ASN A 591 39.74 1.93 -27.05
C ASN A 591 41.14 2.05 -26.44
N GLN A 592 41.27 2.10 -25.11
CA GLN A 592 42.57 2.11 -24.44
C GLN A 592 43.27 0.75 -24.49
N TYR A 593 42.52 -0.35 -24.37
CA TYR A 593 43.03 -1.72 -24.52
C TYR A 593 43.48 -2.02 -25.96
N ASN A 594 42.79 -1.51 -26.97
CA ASN A 594 43.20 -1.67 -28.38
C ASN A 594 44.45 -0.84 -28.72
N ASN A 595 44.71 0.28 -28.04
CA ASN A 595 45.91 1.08 -28.24
C ASN A 595 47.15 0.50 -27.54
N TYR A 596 46.97 -0.17 -26.38
CA TYR A 596 48.08 -0.87 -25.71
C TYR A 596 48.57 -2.10 -26.48
N ASN A 597 47.73 -2.71 -27.32
CA ASN A 597 48.08 -3.91 -28.09
C ASN A 597 48.63 -3.62 -29.51
N GLN A 598 48.74 -2.36 -29.93
CA GLN A 598 49.42 -1.96 -31.18
C GLN A 598 50.82 -1.35 -30.97
N GLY A 599 51.27 -1.15 -29.72
CA GLY A 599 52.54 -0.49 -29.40
C GLY A 599 53.76 -1.38 -29.19
N GLY A 600 53.69 -2.69 -29.47
CA GLY A 600 54.61 -3.66 -28.86
C GLY A 600 55.24 -4.72 -29.76
N TYR A 601 55.63 -4.44 -30.99
CA TYR A 601 56.65 -5.25 -31.70
C TYR A 601 57.45 -4.38 -32.68
N ASN A 602 58.49 -3.72 -32.18
CA ASN A 602 59.57 -3.19 -33.00
C ASN A 602 60.92 -3.59 -32.38
N GLN A 603 61.42 -4.76 -32.79
CA GLN A 603 62.81 -5.23 -32.70
C GLN A 603 62.97 -6.17 -33.91
N GLY A 604 64.01 -6.18 -34.73
CA GLY A 604 65.27 -5.45 -34.83
C GLY A 604 65.89 -5.94 -36.15
N GLY A 605 66.69 -5.10 -36.81
CA GLY A 605 67.21 -5.40 -38.14
C GLY A 605 68.23 -6.53 -38.20
N TYR A 606 68.21 -7.29 -39.29
CA TYR A 606 69.39 -7.94 -39.87
C TYR A 606 69.36 -7.81 -41.40
N GLN A 607 70.45 -7.29 -41.95
CA GLN A 607 70.74 -7.17 -43.38
C GLN A 607 71.15 -8.53 -43.98
N ARG A 608 70.67 -8.87 -45.20
CA ARG A 608 71.48 -9.04 -46.44
C ARG A 608 70.79 -9.86 -47.53
N ARG A 609 70.80 -9.27 -48.73
CA ARG A 609 71.00 -9.82 -50.11
C ARG A 609 70.32 -11.12 -50.55
N GLY A 610 69.60 -11.02 -51.68
CA GLY A 610 69.46 -12.10 -52.67
C GLY A 610 68.45 -11.79 -53.77
N ARG A 611 68.91 -11.47 -54.99
CA ARG A 611 68.11 -11.40 -56.23
C ARG A 611 67.57 -12.80 -56.59
N MET A 612 66.38 -12.88 -57.19
CA MET A 612 66.20 -13.56 -58.51
C MET A 612 64.80 -13.35 -59.11
N ASN A 613 64.77 -13.31 -60.45
CA ASN A 613 63.69 -12.97 -61.36
C ASN A 613 62.66 -14.10 -61.58
N GLY A 614 61.37 -13.72 -61.68
CA GLY A 614 60.28 -14.22 -62.56
C GLY A 614 59.98 -15.74 -62.69
N PRO A 615 59.05 -16.15 -63.58
CA PRO A 615 57.87 -15.48 -64.15
C PRO A 615 56.55 -16.27 -63.90
N GLY A 616 55.40 -15.69 -64.24
CA GLY A 616 54.11 -16.39 -64.24
C GLY A 616 53.92 -17.34 -65.42
N PRO A 617 52.81 -18.10 -65.45
CA PRO A 617 52.23 -18.57 -66.70
C PRO A 617 50.74 -18.21 -66.88
N GLN A 618 50.40 -18.20 -68.17
CA GLN A 618 49.23 -17.73 -68.91
C GLN A 618 47.84 -18.13 -68.41
#